data_AF-A0A2H9LJ23-F1
#
_entry.id   AF-A0A2H9LJ23-F1
#
_cell.length_a   1.000
_cell.length_b   1.000
_cell.length_c   1.000
_cell.angle_alpha   90.00
_cell.angle_beta   90.00
_cell.angle_gamma   90.00
#
_symmetry.space_group_name_H-M   'P 1'
#
loop_
_entity.id
_entity.type
_entity.pdbx_description
1 polymer ?
#
loop_
_entity_poly.entity_id
_entity_poly.type
_entity_poly.pdbx_seq_one_letter_code
_entity_poly.pdbx_strand_id
1 'polypeptide(L)'
;MSSKAEIEPEREPQPPSTSPEPESVTPLKTVTGELLASIFTSENSLRVVPAEDKTFDINTPPFTQFLVERVLTKMQERDNELVRTGQLDPDKIFSYNIIREGDVIREIVIRNVDADRLRELKSSIRWTLEKMYEKIKSQS
;
A
#
# COMPACT_ATOMS: atom_id res chain seq x y z
N MET A 1 13.87 -58.35 -0.26
CA MET A 1 12.77 -57.49 -0.79
C MET A 1 12.01 -56.93 0.40
N SER A 2 11.54 -55.69 0.24
CA SER A 2 10.68 -54.92 1.15
C SER A 2 11.36 -54.28 2.35
N SER A 3 11.10 -53.02 2.69
CA SER A 3 10.97 -51.78 1.90
C SER A 3 11.04 -50.67 2.95
N LYS A 4 11.82 -49.65 2.61
CA LYS A 4 12.01 -48.39 3.30
C LYS A 4 10.65 -47.68 3.54
N ALA A 5 10.37 -47.30 4.78
CA ALA A 5 9.38 -46.28 5.10
C ALA A 5 10.16 -45.04 5.58
N GLU A 6 10.36 -44.11 4.66
CA GLU A 6 10.88 -42.76 4.93
C GLU A 6 9.66 -41.88 5.18
N ILE A 7 9.66 -41.21 6.33
CA ILE A 7 8.55 -40.43 6.85
C ILE A 7 8.69 -39.03 6.25
N GLU A 8 7.77 -38.67 5.36
CA GLU A 8 7.67 -37.34 4.76
C GLU A 8 6.89 -36.43 5.73
N PRO A 9 7.36 -35.21 6.09
CA PRO A 9 6.69 -34.40 7.09
C PRO A 9 5.46 -33.70 6.50
N GLU A 10 4.36 -33.81 7.25
CA GLU A 10 3.08 -33.14 7.09
C GLU A 10 3.26 -31.62 6.88
N ARG A 11 2.84 -31.11 5.70
CA ARG A 11 2.76 -29.67 5.45
C ARG A 11 1.52 -29.10 6.12
N GLU A 12 1.74 -28.19 7.05
CA GLU A 12 0.73 -27.34 7.68
C GLU A 12 -0.14 -26.61 6.62
N PRO A 13 -1.46 -26.47 6.82
CA PRO A 13 -2.37 -25.95 5.80
C PRO A 13 -2.10 -24.45 5.54
N GLN A 14 -1.63 -24.14 4.34
CA GLN A 14 -1.59 -22.77 3.83
C GLN A 14 -3.04 -22.27 3.62
N PRO A 15 -3.36 -21.02 4.00
CA PRO A 15 -4.68 -20.44 3.72
C PRO A 15 -4.93 -20.41 2.21
N PRO A 16 -6.21 -20.45 1.77
CA PRO A 16 -6.56 -20.69 0.38
C PRO A 16 -5.95 -19.63 -0.54
N SER A 17 -5.04 -20.05 -1.42
CA SER A 17 -4.58 -19.27 -2.55
C SER A 17 -5.76 -19.07 -3.51
N THR A 18 -6.47 -17.96 -3.36
CA THR A 18 -7.12 -17.32 -4.51
C THR A 18 -6.01 -17.03 -5.51
N SER A 19 -6.08 -17.65 -6.70
CA SER A 19 -5.11 -17.48 -7.79
C SER A 19 -4.66 -16.02 -7.87
N PRO A 20 -3.37 -15.69 -7.69
CA PRO A 20 -2.96 -14.31 -7.76
C PRO A 20 -3.09 -13.89 -9.22
N GLU A 21 -3.95 -12.90 -9.49
CA GLU A 21 -3.69 -11.97 -10.58
C GLU A 21 -2.21 -11.55 -10.54
N PRO A 22 -1.59 -11.20 -11.68
CA PRO A 22 -0.19 -10.81 -11.71
C PRO A 22 0.05 -9.57 -10.85
N GLU A 23 0.34 -9.77 -9.56
CA GLU A 23 0.74 -8.72 -8.65
C GLU A 23 2.14 -8.27 -9.04
N SER A 24 2.25 -7.05 -9.54
CA SER A 24 3.55 -6.44 -9.79
C SER A 24 4.05 -5.79 -8.50
N VAL A 25 5.28 -6.14 -8.10
CA VAL A 25 5.93 -5.55 -6.93
C VAL A 25 6.94 -4.51 -7.38
N THR A 26 6.75 -3.27 -6.95
CA THR A 26 7.67 -2.15 -7.23
C THR A 26 8.29 -1.65 -5.92
N PRO A 27 9.62 -1.64 -5.77
CA PRO A 27 10.27 -1.07 -4.61
C PRO A 27 10.20 0.47 -4.64
N LEU A 28 9.84 1.06 -3.52
CA LEU A 28 9.90 2.50 -3.29
C LEU A 28 11.20 2.79 -2.54
N LYS A 29 12.12 3.44 -3.26
CA LYS A 29 13.44 3.83 -2.76
C LYS A 29 13.62 5.35 -2.79
N THR A 30 14.45 5.85 -1.88
CA THR A 30 15.00 7.22 -1.92
C THR A 30 15.90 7.42 -3.14
N VAL A 31 16.29 8.67 -3.38
CA VAL A 31 17.32 9.03 -4.38
C VAL A 31 18.68 8.37 -4.11
N THR A 32 18.99 8.06 -2.85
CA THR A 32 20.24 7.36 -2.46
C THR A 32 20.12 5.84 -2.52
N GLY A 33 18.97 5.30 -2.96
CA GLY A 33 18.72 3.88 -3.12
C GLY A 33 18.22 3.16 -1.87
N GLU A 34 17.92 3.90 -0.79
CA GLU A 34 17.42 3.31 0.45
C GLU A 34 15.96 2.88 0.32
N LEU A 35 15.66 1.64 0.69
CA LEU A 35 14.30 1.09 0.62
C LEU A 35 13.43 1.68 1.72
N LEU A 36 12.29 2.25 1.32
CA LEU A 36 11.30 2.81 2.25
C LEU A 36 10.06 1.92 2.34
N ALA A 37 9.60 1.38 1.21
CA ALA A 37 8.41 0.54 1.14
C ALA A 37 8.42 -0.31 -0.13
N SER A 38 7.54 -1.32 -0.16
CA SER A 38 7.19 -2.09 -1.35
C SER A 38 5.76 -1.77 -1.76
N ILE A 39 5.53 -1.54 -3.05
CA ILE A 39 4.21 -1.31 -3.63
C ILE A 39 3.81 -2.56 -4.41
N PHE A 40 2.72 -3.20 -4.00
CA PHE A 40 2.07 -4.30 -4.70
C PHE A 40 0.92 -3.71 -5.52
N THR A 41 0.92 -3.94 -6.83
CA THR A 41 -0.12 -3.46 -7.75
C THR A 41 -0.83 -4.66 -8.38
N SER A 42 -2.15 -4.69 -8.25
CA SER A 42 -3.06 -5.63 -8.93
C SER A 42 -3.96 -4.84 -9.89
N GLU A 43 -4.88 -5.47 -10.62
CA GLU A 43 -5.62 -4.83 -11.74
C GLU A 43 -6.26 -3.46 -11.37
N ASN A 44 -6.86 -3.35 -10.17
CA ASN A 44 -7.51 -2.11 -9.71
C ASN A 44 -7.16 -1.73 -8.27
N SER A 45 -6.07 -2.27 -7.73
CA SER A 45 -5.66 -2.01 -6.35
C SER A 45 -4.18 -1.77 -6.20
N LEU A 46 -3.86 -0.98 -5.19
CA LEU A 46 -2.51 -0.68 -4.78
C LEU A 46 -2.37 -0.93 -3.29
N ARG A 47 -1.32 -1.64 -2.90
CA ARG A 47 -0.99 -1.95 -1.52
C ARG A 47 0.44 -1.51 -1.25
N VAL A 48 0.65 -0.76 -0.18
CA VAL A 48 1.96 -0.25 0.22
C VAL A 48 2.33 -0.79 1.58
N VAL A 49 3.50 -1.41 1.66
CA VAL A 49 4.03 -1.98 2.91
C VAL A 49 5.40 -1.33 3.17
N PRO A 50 5.56 -0.58 4.27
CA PRO A 50 6.88 -0.09 4.69
C PRO A 50 7.93 -1.20 4.78
N ALA A 51 9.19 -0.86 4.54
CA ALA A 51 10.28 -1.79 4.77
C ALA A 51 10.38 -2.18 6.25
N GLU A 52 10.79 -3.40 6.56
CA GLU A 52 10.79 -3.95 7.92
C GLU A 52 11.67 -3.13 8.89
N ASP A 53 12.71 -2.50 8.37
CA ASP A 53 13.64 -1.64 9.12
C ASP A 53 13.18 -0.17 9.17
N LYS A 54 11.96 0.14 8.72
CA LYS A 54 11.39 1.49 8.69
C LYS A 54 10.11 1.55 9.51
N THR A 55 10.09 2.46 10.48
CA THR A 55 8.91 2.75 11.30
C THR A 55 8.37 4.11 10.90
N PHE A 56 7.24 4.14 10.20
CA PHE A 56 6.55 5.38 9.84
C PHE A 56 5.34 5.60 10.75
N ASP A 57 5.35 6.70 11.49
CA ASP A 57 4.26 7.12 12.36
C ASP A 57 3.31 8.06 11.61
N ILE A 58 1.99 7.83 11.70
CA ILE A 58 0.97 8.65 11.02
C ILE A 58 1.00 10.14 11.42
N ASN A 59 1.56 10.45 12.58
CA ASN A 59 1.70 11.82 13.10
C ASN A 59 2.95 12.51 12.54
N THR A 60 3.84 11.78 11.85
CA THR A 60 5.02 12.37 11.21
C THR A 60 4.60 13.15 9.95
N PRO A 61 4.79 14.47 9.90
CA PRO A 61 4.45 15.24 8.69
C PRO A 61 5.33 14.81 7.51
N PRO A 62 4.80 14.75 6.28
CA PRO A 62 3.52 15.32 5.84
C PRO A 62 2.39 14.29 5.73
N PHE A 63 2.47 13.12 6.38
CA PHE A 63 1.56 11.99 6.14
C PHE A 63 0.07 12.38 6.15
N THR A 64 -0.44 12.85 7.28
CA THR A 64 -1.86 13.20 7.40
C THR A 64 -2.23 14.41 6.53
N GLN A 65 -1.48 15.50 6.65
CA GLN A 65 -1.83 16.78 6.03
C GLN A 65 -1.69 16.80 4.50
N PHE A 66 -0.86 15.93 3.92
CA PHE A 66 -0.65 15.84 2.47
C PHE A 66 -1.25 14.55 1.92
N LEU A 67 -0.71 13.39 2.29
CA LEU A 67 -1.11 12.13 1.66
C LEU A 67 -2.59 11.84 1.94
N VAL A 68 -3.02 11.89 3.19
CA VAL A 68 -4.42 11.60 3.54
C VAL A 68 -5.34 12.71 3.06
N GLU A 69 -5.17 13.94 3.56
CA GLU A 69 -6.14 15.01 3.36
C GLU A 69 -6.15 15.59 1.94
N ARG A 70 -4.99 15.72 1.28
CA ARG A 70 -4.87 16.43 -0.01
C ARG A 70 -4.88 15.50 -1.20
N VAL A 71 -4.47 14.25 -1.04
CA VAL A 71 -4.43 13.26 -2.12
C VAL A 71 -5.59 12.29 -1.98
N LEU A 72 -5.58 11.43 -0.96
CA LEU A 72 -6.53 10.33 -0.84
C LEU A 72 -7.97 10.80 -0.64
N THR A 73 -8.20 11.71 0.31
CA THR A 73 -9.53 12.27 0.58
C THR A 73 -10.06 13.05 -0.62
N LYS A 74 -9.22 13.82 -1.32
CA LYS A 74 -9.66 14.60 -2.50
C LYS A 74 -10.03 13.71 -3.68
N MET A 75 -9.35 12.57 -3.88
CA MET A 75 -9.74 11.57 -4.87
C MET A 75 -11.10 10.95 -4.52
N GLN A 76 -11.30 10.58 -3.24
CA GLN A 76 -12.57 10.02 -2.77
C GLN A 76 -13.74 11.02 -2.88
N GLU A 77 -13.55 12.28 -2.48
CA GLU A 77 -14.57 13.34 -2.58
C GLU A 77 -15.03 13.54 -4.02
N ARG A 78 -14.09 13.59 -4.98
CA ARG A 78 -14.41 13.72 -6.41
C ARG A 78 -15.28 12.56 -6.91
N ASP A 79 -14.98 11.33 -6.51
CA ASP A 79 -15.78 10.17 -6.91
C ASP A 79 -17.18 10.20 -6.30
N ASN A 80 -17.30 10.63 -5.04
CA ASN A 80 -18.61 10.81 -4.41
C ASN A 80 -19.47 11.85 -5.14
N GLU A 81 -18.87 12.94 -5.65
CA GLU A 81 -19.57 13.93 -6.48
C GLU A 81 -20.03 13.35 -7.83
N LEU A 82 -19.21 12.52 -8.47
CA LEU A 82 -19.58 11.83 -9.70
C LEU A 82 -20.72 10.83 -9.47
N VAL A 83 -20.70 10.08 -8.38
CA VAL A 83 -21.81 9.19 -7.99
C VAL A 83 -23.09 9.98 -7.74
N ARG A 84 -23.00 11.09 -7.01
CA ARG A 84 -24.16 11.96 -6.73
C ARG A 84 -24.82 12.50 -8.01
N THR A 85 -24.03 12.67 -9.08
CA THR A 85 -24.51 13.15 -10.39
C THR A 85 -24.83 12.02 -11.37
N GLY A 86 -24.70 10.75 -10.96
CA GLY A 86 -24.97 9.58 -11.80
C GLY A 86 -23.91 9.30 -12.86
N GLN A 87 -22.72 9.89 -12.73
CA GLN A 87 -21.60 9.73 -13.67
C GLN A 87 -20.63 8.60 -13.29
N LEU A 88 -20.77 8.05 -12.08
CA LEU A 88 -19.96 6.94 -11.56
C LEU A 88 -20.86 5.99 -10.77
N ASP A 89 -20.58 4.68 -10.86
CA ASP A 89 -21.24 3.68 -10.02
C ASP A 89 -20.68 3.74 -8.58
N PRO A 90 -21.52 3.67 -7.53
CA PRO A 90 -21.07 3.59 -6.14
C PRO A 90 -19.98 2.55 -5.87
N ASP A 91 -19.95 1.43 -6.60
CA ASP A 91 -18.92 0.38 -6.43
C ASP A 91 -17.52 0.80 -6.93
N LYS A 92 -17.43 1.85 -7.77
CA LYS A 92 -16.19 2.39 -8.33
C LYS A 92 -15.59 3.54 -7.55
N ILE A 93 -16.18 3.92 -6.42
CA ILE A 93 -15.64 5.01 -5.59
C ILE A 93 -14.23 4.65 -5.10
N PHE A 94 -13.28 5.56 -5.31
CA PHE A 94 -11.95 5.50 -4.71
C PHE A 94 -12.04 5.25 -3.20
N SER A 95 -11.37 4.20 -2.73
CA SER A 95 -11.33 3.89 -1.31
C SER A 95 -9.93 3.52 -0.86
N TYR A 96 -9.63 3.85 0.39
CA TYR A 96 -8.35 3.56 1.01
C TYR A 96 -8.54 3.12 2.46
N ASN A 97 -7.61 2.32 2.96
CA ASN A 97 -7.53 1.89 4.34
C ASN A 97 -6.06 1.96 4.81
N ILE A 98 -5.84 2.57 5.98
CA ILE A 98 -4.51 2.68 6.59
C ILE A 98 -4.49 1.73 7.78
N ILE A 99 -3.85 0.58 7.58
CA ILE A 99 -3.66 -0.44 8.61
C ILE A 99 -2.47 -0.03 9.46
N ARG A 100 -2.67 0.00 10.78
CA ARG A 100 -1.68 0.48 11.74
C ARG A 100 -1.67 -0.33 13.02
N GLU A 101 -0.53 -0.31 13.69
CA GLU A 101 -0.34 -0.83 15.03
C GLU A 101 -0.01 0.36 15.95
N GLY A 102 -1.00 0.79 16.74
CA GLY A 102 -0.95 2.11 17.36
C GLY A 102 -0.92 3.20 16.29
N ASP A 103 0.13 4.02 16.31
CA ASP A 103 0.37 5.07 15.32
C ASP A 103 1.34 4.65 14.20
N VAL A 104 1.91 3.44 14.28
CA VAL A 104 2.83 2.92 13.27
C VAL A 104 2.07 2.34 12.09
N ILE A 105 2.36 2.84 10.89
CA ILE A 105 1.79 2.36 9.64
C ILE A 105 2.33 0.96 9.35
N ARG A 106 1.43 -0.02 9.22
CA ARG A 106 1.75 -1.37 8.76
C ARG A 106 1.54 -1.53 7.27
N GLU A 107 0.44 -0.97 6.77
CA GLU A 107 0.05 -1.13 5.38
C GLU A 107 -0.94 -0.04 4.96
N ILE A 108 -0.87 0.37 3.69
CA ILE A 108 -1.88 1.24 3.06
C ILE A 108 -2.48 0.46 1.89
N VAL A 109 -3.78 0.20 1.95
CA VAL A 109 -4.53 -0.50 0.90
C VAL A 109 -5.41 0.51 0.19
N ILE A 110 -5.37 0.54 -1.15
CA ILE A 110 -6.12 1.45 -1.99
C ILE A 110 -6.81 0.63 -3.10
N ARG A 111 -8.09 0.91 -3.34
CA ARG A 111 -8.92 0.24 -4.36
C ARG A 111 -9.49 1.24 -5.36
N ASN A 112 -9.95 0.73 -6.49
CA ASN A 112 -10.46 1.52 -7.62
C ASN A 112 -9.40 2.49 -8.16
N VAL A 113 -8.20 1.94 -8.39
CA VAL A 113 -7.03 2.64 -8.92
C VAL A 113 -6.90 2.37 -10.41
N ASP A 114 -7.16 3.39 -11.24
CA ASP A 114 -6.84 3.39 -12.68
C ASP A 114 -5.37 3.77 -12.93
N ALA A 115 -4.94 3.76 -14.20
CA ALA A 115 -3.55 4.04 -14.57
C ALA A 115 -3.09 5.46 -14.20
N ASP A 116 -3.97 6.46 -14.28
CA ASP A 116 -3.63 7.84 -13.94
C ASP A 116 -3.49 8.01 -12.43
N ARG A 117 -4.44 7.47 -11.67
CA ARG A 117 -4.38 7.39 -10.21
C ARG A 117 -3.14 6.64 -9.75
N LEU A 118 -2.80 5.53 -10.40
CA LEU A 118 -1.64 4.71 -10.04
C LEU A 118 -0.35 5.53 -10.09
N ARG A 119 -0.15 6.31 -11.17
CA ARG A 119 1.03 7.17 -11.34
C ARG A 119 1.08 8.27 -10.29
N GLU A 120 -0.05 8.93 -10.03
CA GLU A 120 -0.16 9.99 -9.02
C GLU A 120 0.09 9.44 -7.61
N LEU A 121 -0.54 8.34 -7.24
CA LEU A 121 -0.37 7.68 -5.94
C LEU A 121 1.06 7.22 -5.72
N LYS A 122 1.69 6.55 -6.70
CA LYS A 122 3.11 6.15 -6.59
C LYS A 122 4.03 7.34 -6.32
N SER A 123 3.77 8.48 -6.96
CA SER A 123 4.57 9.70 -6.78
C SER A 123 4.32 10.36 -5.42
N SER A 124 3.05 10.53 -5.05
CA SER A 124 2.63 11.14 -3.78
C SER A 124 3.07 10.33 -2.56
N ILE A 125 2.93 9.01 -2.63
CA ILE A 125 3.36 8.09 -1.56
C ILE A 125 4.88 8.11 -1.44
N ARG A 126 5.61 8.07 -2.57
CA ARG A 126 7.08 8.16 -2.55
C ARG A 126 7.54 9.41 -1.83
N TRP A 127 7.07 10.57 -2.29
CA TRP A 127 7.47 11.84 -1.73
C TRP A 127 7.14 11.94 -0.23
N THR A 128 5.96 11.44 0.17
CA THR A 128 5.55 11.44 1.58
C THR A 128 6.49 10.61 2.44
N LEU A 129 6.75 9.35 2.05
CA LEU A 129 7.64 8.48 2.84
C LEU A 129 9.07 8.99 2.85
N GLU A 130 9.57 9.56 1.75
CA GLU A 130 10.88 10.22 1.71
C GLU A 130 10.96 11.37 2.72
N LYS A 131 9.95 12.24 2.78
CA LYS A 131 9.93 13.37 3.72
C LYS A 131 9.79 12.95 5.17
N MET A 132 8.98 11.92 5.45
CA MET A 132 8.92 11.34 6.79
C MET A 132 10.28 10.76 7.19
N TYR A 133 10.93 10.06 6.26
CA TYR A 133 12.22 9.44 6.49
C TYR A 133 13.34 10.45 6.76
N GLU A 134 13.39 11.55 6.00
CA GLU A 134 14.29 12.69 6.26
C GLU A 134 14.13 13.22 7.70
N LYS A 135 12.90 13.32 8.20
CA LYS A 135 12.63 13.80 9.56
C LYS A 135 13.14 12.83 10.62
N ILE A 136 12.85 11.54 10.46
CA ILE A 136 13.33 10.48 11.36
C ILE A 136 14.86 10.51 11.43
N LYS A 137 15.54 10.59 10.26
CA LYS A 137 17.00 10.70 10.20
C LYS A 137 17.55 11.99 10.82
N SER A 138 16.85 13.11 10.69
CA SER A 138 17.30 14.39 11.28
C SER A 138 17.17 14.45 12.80
N GLN A 139 16.37 13.56 13.39
CA GLN A 139 16.11 13.48 14.83
C GLN A 139 16.88 12.34 15.52
N SER A 140 17.59 11.50 14.73
CA SER A 140 18.46 10.41 15.19
C SER A 140 19.90 10.89 15.28
#